data_AF-A0A8T4ZH55-F1
#
_entry.id   AF-A0A8T4ZH55-F1
#
_cell.length_a   1.000
_cell.length_b   1.000
_cell.length_c   1.000
_cell.angle_alpha   90.00
_cell.angle_beta   90.00
_cell.angle_gamma   90.00
#
_symmetry.space_group_name_H-M   'P 1'
#
loop_
_entity.id
_entity.type
_entity.pdbx_description
1 polymer ?
#
loop_
_entity_poly.entity_id
_entity_poly.type
_entity_poly.pdbx_seq_one_letter_code
_entity_poly.pdbx_strand_id
1 'polypeptide(L)'
;MPIWTEDIIEQICIAQILRDSNTISGKRLALIIVDNAVEYMLKAYGDMNLVSQGKIKKNEWENKKGSFKQLLDIVATNSKLTEKPDDIFNYHQLRNTLYHEAAPLSVEPKKIAEYIDKAKAILSDLFGINISEKDWNIRIQKTMIALSKTKPKLVDFIPTEDKLARMQTEIKLKYTQAILLMIYGFTMITGRAPNIEELEKCLNYSGHPIDRERLVVKISQLRKASKISKGKLTLTAEARDEIKRKYFIPSF
;
A
#
# COMPACT_ATOMS: atom_id res chain seq x y z
N MET A 1 0.88 19.53 -8.43
CA MET A 1 0.77 19.60 -6.97
C MET A 1 2.12 20.06 -6.42
N PRO A 2 2.19 20.93 -5.40
CA PRO A 2 3.47 21.32 -4.81
C PRO A 2 4.26 20.11 -4.27
N ILE A 3 5.60 20.18 -4.29
CA ILE A 3 6.47 19.07 -3.84
C ILE A 3 6.16 18.65 -2.40
N TRP A 4 5.97 19.65 -1.52
CA TRP A 4 5.66 19.43 -0.10
C TRP A 4 4.37 18.63 0.11
N THR A 5 3.41 18.76 -0.81
CA THR A 5 2.13 18.05 -0.74
C THR A 5 2.29 16.59 -1.14
N GLU A 6 3.06 16.31 -2.22
CA GLU A 6 3.35 14.93 -2.61
C GLU A 6 4.17 14.22 -1.53
N ASP A 7 5.09 14.92 -0.86
CA ASP A 7 5.83 14.39 0.30
C ASP A 7 4.90 13.98 1.45
N ILE A 8 3.92 14.81 1.85
CA ILE A 8 2.91 14.43 2.86
C ILE A 8 2.11 13.20 2.44
N ILE A 9 1.64 13.18 1.20
CA ILE A 9 0.85 12.07 0.65
C ILE A 9 1.68 10.79 0.68
N GLU A 10 2.95 10.87 0.30
CA GLU A 10 3.88 9.76 0.35
C GLU A 10 4.10 9.29 1.78
N GLN A 11 4.35 10.18 2.73
CA GLN A 11 4.48 9.84 4.16
C GLN A 11 3.23 9.10 4.68
N ILE A 12 2.02 9.56 4.38
CA ILE A 12 0.77 8.88 4.74
C ILE A 12 0.71 7.47 4.12
N CYS A 13 1.10 7.33 2.85
CA CYS A 13 1.16 6.01 2.18
C CYS A 13 2.17 5.08 2.84
N ILE A 14 3.37 5.58 3.20
CA ILE A 14 4.41 4.80 3.90
C ILE A 14 3.90 4.35 5.27
N ALA A 15 3.25 5.22 6.02
CA ALA A 15 2.67 4.87 7.31
C ALA A 15 1.62 3.76 7.18
N GLN A 16 0.76 3.81 6.16
CA GLN A 16 -0.21 2.74 5.89
C GLN A 16 0.49 1.40 5.62
N ILE A 17 1.55 1.41 4.82
CA ILE A 17 2.35 0.21 4.51
C ILE A 17 2.96 -0.37 5.80
N LEU A 18 3.55 0.49 6.63
CA LEU A 18 4.24 0.09 7.85
C LEU A 18 3.29 -0.34 8.97
N ARG A 19 2.05 0.17 8.99
CA ARG A 19 0.98 -0.30 9.88
C ARG A 19 0.78 -1.81 9.75
N ASP A 20 0.82 -2.30 8.51
CA ASP A 20 0.61 -3.71 8.17
C ASP A 20 1.90 -4.55 8.29
N SER A 21 3.00 -3.94 8.77
CA SER A 21 4.24 -4.67 9.05
C SER A 21 4.07 -5.67 10.19
N ASN A 22 4.73 -6.83 10.05
CA ASN A 22 4.85 -7.83 11.11
C ASN A 22 5.86 -7.42 12.20
N THR A 23 6.62 -6.34 12.02
CA THR A 23 7.61 -5.87 13.00
C THR A 23 7.02 -4.83 13.95
N ILE A 24 7.37 -4.94 15.23
CA ILE A 24 7.02 -3.95 16.26
C ILE A 24 7.57 -2.56 15.88
N SER A 25 8.82 -2.52 15.40
CA SER A 25 9.47 -1.30 14.93
C SER A 25 8.75 -0.68 13.73
N GLY A 26 8.21 -1.50 12.81
CA GLY A 26 7.43 -1.00 11.67
C GLY A 26 6.19 -0.24 12.13
N LYS A 27 5.44 -0.80 13.07
CA LYS A 27 4.24 -0.13 13.64
C LYS A 27 4.59 1.17 14.38
N ARG A 28 5.70 1.20 15.12
CA ARG A 28 6.21 2.42 15.75
C ARG A 28 6.58 3.48 14.71
N LEU A 29 7.33 3.08 13.68
CA LEU A 29 7.71 3.96 12.57
C LEU A 29 6.50 4.50 11.83
N ALA A 30 5.45 3.68 11.63
CA ALA A 30 4.21 4.13 11.02
C ALA A 30 3.62 5.33 11.78
N LEU A 31 3.48 5.22 13.11
CA LEU A 31 2.94 6.31 13.92
C LEU A 31 3.81 7.57 13.87
N ILE A 32 5.14 7.41 13.93
CA ILE A 32 6.10 8.53 13.82
C ILE A 32 5.94 9.26 12.49
N ILE A 33 5.77 8.52 11.39
CA ILE A 33 5.63 9.11 10.05
C ILE A 33 4.29 9.85 9.91
N VAL A 34 3.19 9.30 10.43
CA VAL A 34 1.89 10.02 10.44
C VAL A 34 2.01 11.31 11.23
N ASP A 35 2.62 11.26 12.42
CA ASP A 35 2.79 12.43 13.27
C ASP A 35 3.65 13.52 12.60
N ASN A 36 4.72 13.11 11.92
CA ASN A 36 5.57 14.02 11.14
C ASN A 36 4.78 14.67 9.98
N ALA A 37 3.97 13.89 9.27
CA ALA A 37 3.11 14.41 8.20
C ALA A 37 2.11 15.45 8.75
N VAL A 38 1.49 15.18 9.90
CA VAL A 38 0.58 16.11 10.59
C VAL A 38 1.31 17.37 11.03
N GLU A 39 2.45 17.27 11.72
CA GLU A 39 3.23 18.43 12.15
C GLU A 39 3.64 19.30 10.95
N TYR A 40 4.06 18.67 9.86
CA TYR A 40 4.46 19.37 8.66
C TYR A 40 3.28 20.06 7.97
N MET A 41 2.10 19.42 7.90
CA MET A 41 0.86 20.06 7.43
C MET A 41 0.50 21.30 8.25
N LEU A 42 0.56 21.22 9.58
CA LEU A 42 0.28 22.34 10.46
C LEU A 42 1.27 23.50 10.22
N LYS A 43 2.56 23.19 10.10
CA LYS A 43 3.59 24.20 9.80
C LYS A 43 3.39 24.85 8.45
N ALA A 44 3.20 24.05 7.40
CA ALA A 44 2.94 24.54 6.05
C ALA A 44 1.69 25.41 5.99
N TYR A 45 0.61 25.02 6.68
CA TYR A 45 -0.60 25.83 6.73
C TYR A 45 -0.35 27.19 7.40
N GLY A 46 0.35 27.21 8.53
CA GLY A 46 0.66 28.47 9.21
C GLY A 46 1.53 29.41 8.38
N ASP A 47 2.56 28.89 7.71
CA ASP A 47 3.41 29.68 6.80
C ASP A 47 2.58 30.23 5.62
N MET A 48 1.78 29.38 4.99
CA MET A 48 1.10 29.70 3.72
C MET A 48 -0.23 30.44 3.88
N ASN A 49 -0.91 30.33 5.02
CA ASN A 49 -2.25 30.89 5.21
C ASN A 49 -2.39 31.81 6.43
N LEU A 50 -1.53 31.69 7.44
CA LEU A 50 -1.63 32.54 8.63
C LEU A 50 -0.63 33.69 8.57
N VAL A 51 0.64 33.40 8.31
CA VAL A 51 1.70 34.41 8.20
C VAL A 51 1.59 35.21 6.91
N SER A 52 1.46 34.52 5.77
CA SER A 52 1.37 35.18 4.45
C SER A 52 0.16 36.13 4.32
N GLN A 53 -0.95 35.80 4.98
CA GLN A 53 -2.19 36.60 4.98
C GLN A 53 -2.21 37.63 6.11
N GLY A 54 -1.13 37.75 6.89
CA GLY A 54 -1.03 38.72 7.99
C GLY A 54 -1.92 38.43 9.20
N LYS A 55 -2.51 37.24 9.30
CA LYS A 55 -3.32 36.83 10.46
C LYS A 55 -2.47 36.66 11.72
N ILE A 56 -1.20 36.28 11.54
CA ILE A 56 -0.22 36.12 12.62
C ILE A 56 1.08 36.77 12.19
N LYS A 57 1.76 37.46 13.13
CA LYS A 57 3.08 38.05 12.86
C LYS A 57 4.13 36.95 12.69
N LYS A 58 5.03 37.11 11.71
CA LYS A 58 6.11 36.14 11.46
C LYS A 58 6.90 35.78 12.72
N ASN A 59 7.32 36.76 13.53
CA ASN A 59 8.08 36.49 14.76
C ASN A 59 7.27 35.69 15.79
N GLU A 60 5.97 35.94 15.88
CA GLU A 60 5.10 35.17 16.78
C GLU A 60 4.99 33.72 16.32
N TRP A 61 4.84 33.51 15.00
CA TRP A 61 4.79 32.18 14.41
C TRP A 61 6.08 31.39 14.61
N GLU A 62 7.24 32.00 14.35
CA GLU A 62 8.56 31.36 14.56
C GLU A 62 8.75 30.90 16.01
N ASN A 63 8.28 31.68 16.99
CA ASN A 63 8.38 31.34 18.41
C ASN A 63 7.48 30.17 18.80
N LYS A 64 6.29 30.06 18.19
CA LYS A 64 5.27 29.07 18.58
C LYS A 64 5.38 27.75 17.80
N LYS A 65 5.90 27.77 16.56
CA LYS A 65 5.97 26.57 15.70
C LYS A 65 6.92 25.47 16.21
N GLY A 66 7.72 25.74 17.24
CA GLY A 66 8.59 24.77 17.91
C GLY A 66 7.87 23.88 18.93
N SER A 67 6.66 24.24 19.35
CA SER A 67 5.83 23.42 20.26
C SER A 67 4.63 22.87 19.49
N PHE A 68 4.51 21.55 19.40
CA PHE A 68 3.41 20.91 18.67
C PHE A 68 2.04 21.35 19.20
N LYS A 69 1.89 21.49 20.53
CA LYS A 69 0.63 21.95 21.13
C LYS A 69 0.29 23.37 20.71
N GLN A 70 1.25 24.31 20.81
CA GLN A 70 1.03 25.70 20.42
C GLN A 70 0.75 25.83 18.92
N LEU A 71 1.49 25.09 18.09
CA LEU A 71 1.29 24.99 16.65
C LEU A 71 -0.14 24.55 16.33
N LEU A 72 -0.58 23.45 16.94
CA LEU A 72 -1.92 22.89 16.74
C LEU A 72 -3.02 23.84 17.21
N ASP A 73 -2.89 24.42 18.39
CA ASP A 73 -3.90 25.34 18.95
C ASP A 73 -4.09 26.57 18.06
N ILE A 74 -2.99 27.13 17.52
CA ILE A 74 -3.04 28.26 16.59
C ILE A 74 -3.76 27.87 15.30
N VAL A 75 -3.37 26.75 14.69
CA VAL A 75 -3.93 26.32 13.40
C VAL A 75 -5.41 25.99 13.58
N ALA A 76 -5.77 25.26 14.64
CA ALA A 76 -7.17 24.92 14.94
C ALA A 76 -8.04 26.16 15.13
N THR A 77 -7.53 27.19 15.82
CA THR A 77 -8.26 28.45 16.04
C THR A 77 -8.47 29.25 14.76
N ASN A 78 -7.59 29.09 13.76
CA ASN A 78 -7.55 29.94 12.56
C ASN A 78 -7.90 29.20 11.26
N SER A 79 -8.39 27.97 11.33
CA SER A 79 -8.70 27.13 10.17
C SER A 79 -10.07 26.46 10.31
N LYS A 80 -10.43 25.65 9.31
CA LYS A 80 -11.66 24.84 9.31
C LYS A 80 -11.40 23.39 9.75
N LEU A 81 -10.41 23.19 10.61
CA LEU A 81 -10.05 21.87 11.11
C LEU A 81 -11.28 21.22 11.76
N THR A 82 -11.72 20.09 11.21
CA THR A 82 -12.87 19.34 11.74
C THR A 82 -12.45 18.38 12.86
N GLU A 83 -11.22 17.90 12.81
CA GLU A 83 -10.63 17.04 13.82
C GLU A 83 -10.38 17.78 15.14
N LYS A 84 -10.68 17.11 16.26
CA LYS A 84 -10.50 17.69 17.60
C LYS A 84 -9.01 17.86 17.90
N PRO A 85 -8.55 19.07 18.26
CA PRO A 85 -7.14 19.31 18.59
C PRO A 85 -6.62 18.39 19.70
N ASP A 86 -7.42 18.11 20.73
CA ASP A 86 -6.99 17.23 21.82
C ASP A 86 -6.79 15.78 21.35
N ASP A 87 -7.59 15.29 20.40
CA ASP A 87 -7.40 13.95 19.83
C ASP A 87 -6.07 13.86 19.05
N ILE A 88 -5.77 14.87 18.23
CA ILE A 88 -4.49 14.95 17.50
C ILE A 88 -3.33 15.02 18.49
N PHE A 89 -3.43 15.84 19.53
CA PHE A 89 -2.40 15.98 20.55
C PHE A 89 -2.17 14.67 21.32
N ASN A 90 -3.22 13.90 21.61
CA ASN A 90 -3.10 12.59 22.25
C ASN A 90 -2.28 11.60 21.40
N TYR A 91 -2.42 11.62 20.06
CA TYR A 91 -1.58 10.81 19.18
C TYR A 91 -0.12 11.27 19.17
N HIS A 92 0.11 12.58 19.20
CA HIS A 92 1.46 13.13 19.33
C HIS A 92 2.13 12.70 20.65
N GLN A 93 1.38 12.74 21.77
CA GLN A 93 1.86 12.23 23.05
C GLN A 93 2.13 10.72 23.01
N LEU A 94 1.22 9.93 22.44
CA LEU A 94 1.42 8.49 22.24
C LEU A 94 2.71 8.22 21.46
N ARG A 95 2.97 8.97 20.38
CA ARG A 95 4.23 8.89 19.64
C ARG A 95 5.43 9.17 20.53
N ASN A 96 5.38 10.24 21.33
CA ASN A 96 6.48 10.61 22.22
C ASN A 96 6.75 9.52 23.27
N THR A 97 5.71 8.96 23.89
CA THR A 97 5.82 7.82 24.79
C THR A 97 6.54 6.64 24.12
N LEU A 98 6.11 6.28 22.91
CA LEU A 98 6.71 5.17 22.16
C LEU A 98 8.15 5.44 21.75
N TYR A 99 8.57 6.70 21.64
CA TYR A 99 9.94 7.06 21.26
C TYR A 99 10.87 7.15 22.48
N HIS A 100 10.37 7.64 23.61
CA HIS A 100 11.18 7.96 24.79
C HIS A 100 11.13 6.93 25.91
N GLU A 101 10.13 6.05 25.97
CA GLU A 101 10.10 5.00 26.99
C GLU A 101 11.07 3.85 26.67
N ALA A 102 11.75 3.36 27.72
CA ALA A 102 12.77 2.33 27.62
C ALA A 102 12.23 0.92 27.31
N ALA A 103 10.92 0.70 27.50
CA ALA A 103 10.28 -0.56 27.18
C ALA A 103 9.86 -0.61 25.70
N PRO A 104 10.04 -1.74 24.98
CA PRO A 104 9.55 -1.90 23.62
C PRO A 104 8.02 -2.00 23.62
N LEU A 105 7.36 -0.84 23.62
CA LEU A 105 5.92 -0.73 23.44
C LEU A 105 5.57 -0.86 21.95
N SER A 106 4.63 -1.74 21.62
CA SER A 106 4.01 -1.80 20.29
C SER A 106 2.72 -0.99 20.28
N VAL A 107 2.36 -0.48 19.11
CA VAL A 107 1.04 0.13 18.88
C VAL A 107 0.13 -0.85 18.17
N GLU A 108 -1.14 -0.83 18.52
CA GLU A 108 -2.17 -1.56 17.78
C GLU A 108 -2.36 -0.99 16.37
N PRO A 109 -2.41 -1.82 15.32
CA PRO A 109 -2.65 -1.36 13.95
C PRO A 109 -3.89 -0.47 13.80
N LYS A 110 -4.93 -0.72 14.60
CA LYS A 110 -6.15 0.09 14.64
C LYS A 110 -5.88 1.54 15.03
N LYS A 111 -5.04 1.78 16.04
CA LYS A 111 -4.68 3.14 16.47
C LYS A 111 -3.91 3.92 15.40
N ILE A 112 -3.05 3.22 14.67
CA ILE A 112 -2.33 3.82 13.54
C ILE A 112 -3.31 4.15 12.40
N ALA A 113 -4.24 3.24 12.08
CA ALA A 113 -5.27 3.49 11.07
C ALA A 113 -6.14 4.71 11.42
N GLU A 114 -6.59 4.80 12.68
CA GLU A 114 -7.34 5.96 13.18
C GLU A 114 -6.55 7.27 12.98
N TYR A 115 -5.24 7.30 13.28
CA TYR A 115 -4.44 8.51 13.09
C TYR A 115 -4.18 8.83 11.60
N ILE A 116 -4.03 7.82 10.75
CA ILE A 116 -3.94 7.98 9.29
C ILE A 116 -5.21 8.63 8.75
N ASP A 117 -6.39 8.17 9.17
CA ASP A 117 -7.66 8.73 8.72
C ASP A 117 -7.80 10.20 9.16
N LYS A 118 -7.36 10.52 10.38
CA LYS A 118 -7.27 11.92 10.84
C LYS A 118 -6.29 12.73 9.99
N ALA A 119 -5.11 12.21 9.65
CA ALA A 119 -4.15 12.90 8.80
C ALA A 119 -4.72 13.19 7.40
N LYS A 120 -5.46 12.25 6.81
CA LYS A 120 -6.19 12.46 5.54
C LYS A 120 -7.25 13.56 5.68
N ALA A 121 -8.01 13.57 6.77
CA ALA A 121 -9.01 14.61 7.05
C ALA A 121 -8.35 15.99 7.21
N ILE A 122 -7.25 16.09 7.96
CA ILE A 122 -6.46 17.33 8.13
C ILE A 122 -5.95 17.85 6.78
N LEU A 123 -5.45 16.96 5.91
CA LEU A 123 -5.01 17.32 4.56
C LEU A 123 -6.14 17.94 3.73
N SER A 124 -7.34 17.37 3.84
CA SER A 124 -8.54 17.90 3.20
C SER A 124 -8.97 19.25 3.81
N ASP A 125 -9.06 19.34 5.13
CA ASP A 125 -9.57 20.53 5.84
C ASP A 125 -8.67 21.76 5.65
N LEU A 126 -7.36 21.56 5.71
CA LEU A 126 -6.39 22.65 5.64
C LEU A 126 -6.07 23.07 4.20
N PHE A 127 -6.11 22.14 3.25
CA PHE A 127 -5.62 22.40 1.89
C PHE A 127 -6.61 22.09 0.77
N GLY A 128 -7.81 21.59 1.11
CA GLY A 128 -8.83 21.21 0.13
C GLY A 128 -8.46 19.97 -0.71
N ILE A 129 -7.44 19.21 -0.29
CA ILE A 129 -6.94 18.07 -1.05
C ILE A 129 -7.76 16.84 -0.69
N ASN A 130 -8.71 16.52 -1.56
CA ASN A 130 -9.60 15.39 -1.44
C ASN A 130 -9.10 14.26 -2.36
N ILE A 131 -8.62 13.16 -1.77
CA ILE A 131 -8.16 11.98 -2.49
C ILE A 131 -9.14 10.85 -2.17
N SER A 132 -9.68 10.22 -3.22
CA SER A 132 -10.62 9.12 -3.05
C SER A 132 -9.93 7.89 -2.44
N GLU A 133 -10.66 7.02 -1.74
CA GLU A 133 -10.09 5.77 -1.21
C GLU A 133 -9.49 4.89 -2.33
N LYS A 134 -10.06 4.92 -3.55
CA LYS A 134 -9.47 4.22 -4.71
C LYS A 134 -8.10 4.80 -5.06
N ASP A 135 -7.97 6.12 -5.09
CA ASP A 135 -6.71 6.78 -5.44
C ASP A 135 -5.66 6.63 -4.33
N TRP A 136 -6.09 6.67 -3.06
CA TRP A 136 -5.21 6.32 -1.93
C TRP A 136 -4.66 4.91 -2.10
N ASN A 137 -5.51 3.93 -2.38
CA ASN A 137 -5.06 2.55 -2.60
C ASN A 137 -4.06 2.44 -3.76
N ILE A 138 -4.30 3.13 -4.89
CA ILE A 138 -3.35 3.17 -6.01
C ILE A 138 -2.01 3.79 -5.57
N ARG A 139 -2.02 4.90 -4.83
CA ARG A 139 -0.81 5.57 -4.34
C ARG A 139 -0.04 4.70 -3.34
N ILE A 140 -0.73 4.06 -2.39
CA ILE A 140 -0.15 3.10 -1.44
C ILE A 140 0.57 1.97 -2.20
N GLN A 141 -0.06 1.41 -3.23
CA GLN A 141 0.57 0.35 -4.04
C GLN A 141 1.81 0.87 -4.78
N LYS A 142 1.74 2.05 -5.40
CA LYS A 142 2.90 2.69 -6.06
C LYS A 142 4.05 2.92 -5.09
N THR A 143 3.77 3.45 -3.90
CA THR A 143 4.76 3.67 -2.84
C THR A 143 5.37 2.35 -2.37
N MET A 144 4.56 1.31 -2.16
CA MET A 144 5.05 -0.02 -1.79
C MET A 144 6.00 -0.59 -2.85
N ILE A 145 5.66 -0.45 -4.13
CA ILE A 145 6.52 -0.86 -5.24
C ILE A 145 7.84 -0.06 -5.22
N ALA A 146 7.78 1.26 -5.04
CA ALA A 146 8.96 2.13 -5.01
C ALA A 146 9.91 1.81 -3.83
N LEU A 147 9.35 1.49 -2.66
CA LEU A 147 10.14 1.12 -1.47
C LEU A 147 10.70 -0.30 -1.51
N SER A 148 10.11 -1.19 -2.31
CA SER A 148 10.60 -2.56 -2.45
C SER A 148 11.86 -2.62 -3.33
N LYS A 149 13.03 -2.94 -2.73
CA LYS A 149 14.28 -3.20 -3.50
C LYS A 149 14.14 -4.34 -4.51
N THR A 150 13.24 -5.27 -4.24
CA THR A 150 12.78 -6.26 -5.22
C THR A 150 11.63 -5.64 -5.99
N LYS A 151 11.87 -5.16 -7.22
CA LYS A 151 10.78 -4.89 -8.17
C LYS A 151 9.84 -6.11 -8.12
N PRO A 152 8.60 -6.00 -7.59
CA PRO A 152 7.68 -7.12 -7.67
C PRO A 152 7.51 -7.33 -9.16
N LYS A 153 7.88 -8.52 -9.58
CA LYS A 153 8.15 -8.72 -10.98
C LYS A 153 6.79 -8.74 -11.70
N LEU A 154 6.57 -7.76 -12.58
CA LEU A 154 5.29 -7.52 -13.22
C LEU A 154 4.87 -8.75 -14.04
N VAL A 155 3.65 -9.20 -13.81
CA VAL A 155 3.00 -10.23 -14.62
C VAL A 155 1.62 -9.70 -14.98
N ASP A 156 1.42 -9.45 -16.27
CA ASP A 156 0.12 -9.03 -16.80
C ASP A 156 -0.57 -10.19 -17.52
N PHE A 157 -1.90 -10.17 -17.56
CA PHE A 157 -2.70 -11.20 -18.23
C PHE A 157 -3.65 -10.54 -19.21
N ILE A 158 -3.54 -10.92 -20.48
CA ILE A 158 -4.30 -10.34 -21.58
C ILE A 158 -5.24 -11.41 -22.14
N PRO A 159 -6.53 -11.12 -22.34
CA PRO A 159 -7.43 -12.03 -23.03
C PRO A 159 -7.00 -12.19 -24.50
N THR A 160 -7.02 -13.42 -24.99
CA THR A 160 -6.78 -13.73 -26.41
C THR A 160 -8.10 -13.81 -27.19
N GLU A 161 -8.04 -13.75 -28.52
CA GLU A 161 -9.23 -13.79 -29.40
C GLU A 161 -10.07 -15.07 -29.21
N ASP A 162 -9.42 -16.19 -28.86
CA ASP A 162 -10.05 -17.47 -28.55
C ASP A 162 -10.54 -17.60 -27.10
N LYS A 163 -10.66 -16.47 -26.38
CA LYS A 163 -11.12 -16.39 -24.97
C LYS A 163 -10.22 -17.16 -23.98
N LEU A 164 -8.94 -17.32 -24.32
CA LEU A 164 -7.92 -17.81 -23.40
C LEU A 164 -7.18 -16.63 -22.74
N ALA A 165 -6.14 -16.94 -21.97
CA ALA A 165 -5.32 -15.94 -21.29
C ALA A 165 -3.86 -16.06 -21.76
N ARG A 166 -3.26 -14.91 -22.08
CA ARG A 166 -1.83 -14.78 -22.36
C ARG A 166 -1.17 -14.01 -21.23
N MET A 167 -0.11 -14.58 -20.67
CA MET A 167 0.72 -13.93 -19.68
C MET A 167 1.84 -13.14 -20.36
N GLN A 168 2.01 -11.87 -19.97
CA GLN A 168 3.12 -11.02 -20.40
C GLN A 168 4.01 -10.70 -19.20
N THR A 169 5.28 -11.07 -19.30
CA THR A 169 6.24 -10.84 -18.22
C THR A 169 7.68 -10.79 -18.75
N GLU A 170 8.52 -9.93 -18.16
CA GLU A 170 9.97 -9.88 -18.44
C GLU A 170 10.76 -10.93 -17.64
N ILE A 171 10.06 -11.75 -16.85
CA ILE A 171 10.68 -12.67 -15.90
C ILE A 171 10.95 -14.00 -16.57
N LYS A 172 12.18 -14.49 -16.42
CA LYS A 172 12.46 -15.90 -16.64
C LYS A 172 11.84 -16.76 -15.53
N LEU A 173 10.67 -17.34 -15.81
CA LEU A 173 9.94 -18.20 -14.89
C LEU A 173 10.40 -19.66 -14.98
N LYS A 174 10.41 -20.36 -13.84
CA LYS A 174 10.47 -21.83 -13.83
C LYS A 174 9.11 -22.39 -14.25
N TYR A 175 9.07 -23.59 -14.84
CA TYR A 175 7.81 -24.23 -15.28
C TYR A 175 6.73 -24.25 -14.20
N THR A 176 7.07 -24.57 -12.96
CA THR A 176 6.10 -24.59 -11.85
C THR A 176 5.51 -23.21 -11.58
N GLN A 177 6.29 -22.14 -11.71
CA GLN A 177 5.84 -20.77 -11.51
C GLN A 177 4.95 -20.31 -12.67
N ALA A 178 5.34 -20.61 -13.90
CA ALA A 178 4.54 -20.30 -15.09
C ALA A 178 3.18 -21.01 -15.04
N ILE A 179 3.14 -22.28 -14.66
CA ILE A 179 1.88 -23.04 -14.50
C ILE A 179 0.97 -22.40 -13.45
N LEU A 180 1.51 -22.06 -12.28
CA LEU A 180 0.72 -21.46 -11.19
C LEU A 180 0.18 -20.08 -11.59
N LEU A 181 1.02 -19.22 -12.16
CA LEU A 181 0.62 -17.91 -12.67
C LEU A 181 -0.42 -18.05 -13.78
N MET A 182 -0.27 -19.02 -14.67
CA MET A 182 -1.19 -19.18 -15.78
C MET A 182 -2.57 -19.65 -15.32
N ILE A 183 -2.64 -20.57 -14.37
CA ILE A 183 -3.91 -20.97 -13.75
C ILE A 183 -4.58 -19.78 -13.06
N TYR A 184 -3.79 -18.96 -12.35
CA TYR A 184 -4.29 -17.76 -11.69
C TYR A 184 -4.86 -16.76 -12.69
N GLY A 185 -4.07 -16.37 -13.69
CA GLY A 185 -4.47 -15.40 -14.72
C GLY A 185 -5.65 -15.88 -15.55
N PHE A 186 -5.67 -17.16 -15.95
CA PHE A 186 -6.81 -17.74 -16.66
C PHE A 186 -8.10 -17.64 -15.86
N THR A 187 -8.03 -17.91 -14.55
CA THR A 187 -9.19 -17.78 -13.66
C THR A 187 -9.64 -16.33 -13.53
N MET A 188 -8.72 -15.36 -13.49
CA MET A 188 -9.08 -13.94 -13.46
C MET A 188 -9.78 -13.48 -14.74
N ILE A 189 -9.28 -13.91 -15.90
CA ILE A 189 -9.80 -13.49 -17.21
C ILE A 189 -11.13 -14.17 -17.54
N THR A 190 -11.24 -15.47 -17.25
CA THR A 190 -12.38 -16.28 -17.71
C THR A 190 -13.41 -16.59 -16.63
N GLY A 191 -13.09 -16.33 -15.36
CA GLY A 191 -13.94 -16.68 -14.21
C GLY A 191 -14.00 -18.18 -13.90
N ARG A 192 -13.23 -19.04 -14.61
CA ARG A 192 -13.22 -20.49 -14.39
C ARG A 192 -11.81 -21.09 -14.43
N ALA A 193 -11.70 -22.35 -14.03
CA ALA A 193 -10.46 -23.11 -14.16
C ALA A 193 -10.20 -23.52 -15.62
N PRO A 194 -8.94 -23.55 -16.08
CA PRO A 194 -8.60 -24.12 -17.36
C PRO A 194 -8.68 -25.65 -17.33
N ASN A 195 -8.83 -26.27 -18.49
CA ASN A 195 -8.48 -27.68 -18.70
C ASN A 195 -6.99 -27.82 -19.10
N ILE A 196 -6.50 -29.06 -19.26
CA ILE A 196 -5.06 -29.30 -19.55
C ILE A 196 -4.66 -28.71 -20.90
N GLU A 197 -5.49 -28.85 -21.92
CA GLU A 197 -5.22 -28.35 -23.27
C GLU A 197 -5.21 -26.82 -23.32
N GLU A 198 -6.17 -26.19 -22.64
CA GLU A 198 -6.23 -24.73 -22.49
C GLU A 198 -5.00 -24.20 -21.77
N LEU A 199 -4.59 -24.85 -20.68
CA LEU A 199 -3.40 -24.45 -19.92
C LEU A 199 -2.13 -24.57 -20.77
N GLU A 200 -1.99 -25.65 -21.56
CA GLU A 200 -0.89 -25.84 -22.51
C GLU A 200 -0.85 -24.71 -23.56
N LYS A 201 -1.99 -24.40 -24.19
CA LYS A 201 -2.11 -23.29 -25.16
C LYS A 201 -1.75 -21.95 -24.54
N CYS A 202 -2.27 -21.66 -23.34
CA CYS A 202 -1.98 -20.42 -22.63
C CYS A 202 -0.48 -20.27 -22.32
N LEU A 203 0.18 -21.36 -21.87
CA LEU A 203 1.62 -21.36 -21.62
C LEU A 203 2.43 -21.14 -22.91
N ASN A 204 2.00 -21.73 -24.03
CA ASN A 204 2.61 -21.51 -25.34
C ASN A 204 2.47 -20.06 -25.80
N TYR A 205 1.27 -19.46 -25.70
CA TYR A 205 1.03 -18.04 -26.02
C TYR A 205 1.86 -17.08 -25.15
N SER A 206 2.18 -17.52 -23.94
CA SER A 206 2.95 -16.77 -22.96
C SER A 206 4.46 -16.93 -23.12
N GLY A 207 4.94 -17.62 -24.17
CA GLY A 207 6.38 -17.83 -24.39
C GLY A 207 7.01 -18.84 -23.41
N HIS A 208 6.20 -19.70 -22.80
CA HIS A 208 6.65 -20.75 -21.87
C HIS A 208 6.26 -22.15 -22.38
N PRO A 209 6.77 -22.57 -23.55
CA PRO A 209 6.36 -23.83 -24.15
C PRO A 209 6.71 -25.01 -23.26
N ILE A 210 5.74 -25.91 -23.07
CA ILE A 210 5.89 -27.13 -22.29
C ILE A 210 5.14 -28.25 -23.00
N ASP A 211 5.77 -29.42 -23.10
CA ASP A 211 5.13 -30.61 -23.65
C ASP A 211 4.07 -31.15 -22.67
N ARG A 212 3.05 -31.80 -23.23
CA ARG A 212 1.89 -32.29 -22.47
C ARG A 212 2.27 -33.29 -21.38
N GLU A 213 3.21 -34.19 -21.64
CA GLU A 213 3.64 -35.19 -20.66
C GLU A 213 4.28 -34.53 -19.45
N ARG A 214 5.21 -33.59 -19.68
CA ARG A 214 5.87 -32.82 -18.64
C ARG A 214 4.89 -31.92 -17.88
N LEU A 215 3.93 -31.31 -18.56
CA LEU A 215 2.88 -30.52 -17.94
C LEU A 215 2.07 -31.35 -16.93
N VAL A 216 1.63 -32.56 -17.33
CA VAL A 216 0.90 -33.49 -16.45
C VAL A 216 1.74 -33.88 -15.23
N VAL A 217 3.02 -34.19 -15.43
CA VAL A 217 3.94 -34.51 -14.32
C VAL A 217 4.08 -33.32 -13.36
N LYS A 218 4.24 -32.10 -13.87
CA LYS A 218 4.39 -30.89 -13.04
C LYS A 218 3.10 -30.56 -12.28
N ILE A 219 1.94 -30.74 -12.89
CA ILE A 219 0.65 -30.59 -12.21
C ILE A 219 0.52 -31.60 -11.06
N SER A 220 0.92 -32.86 -11.29
CA SER A 220 0.92 -33.90 -10.25
C SER A 220 1.81 -33.51 -9.07
N GLN A 221 3.02 -32.98 -9.34
CA GLN A 221 3.92 -32.47 -8.30
C GLN A 221 3.32 -31.29 -7.52
N LEU A 222 2.70 -30.34 -8.22
CA LEU A 222 2.05 -29.17 -7.61
C LEU A 222 0.83 -29.56 -6.75
N ARG A 223 0.10 -30.61 -7.13
CA ARG A 223 -0.97 -31.19 -6.31
C ARG A 223 -0.44 -31.84 -5.03
N LYS A 224 0.67 -32.61 -5.13
CA LYS A 224 1.34 -33.20 -3.96
C LYS A 224 1.85 -32.12 -2.99
N ALA A 225 2.27 -30.97 -3.51
CA ALA A 225 2.70 -29.81 -2.74
C ALA A 225 1.55 -28.90 -2.26
N SER A 226 0.28 -29.32 -2.39
CA SER A 226 -0.90 -28.55 -1.98
C SER A 226 -1.02 -27.16 -2.63
N LYS A 227 -0.43 -26.96 -3.81
CA LYS A 227 -0.53 -25.69 -4.55
C LYS A 227 -1.71 -25.66 -5.54
N ILE A 228 -2.15 -26.84 -5.99
CA ILE A 228 -3.32 -27.03 -6.87
C ILE A 228 -4.29 -27.99 -6.20
N SER A 229 -5.59 -27.69 -6.26
CA SER A 229 -6.66 -28.53 -5.72
C SER A 229 -6.71 -29.93 -6.38
N LYS A 230 -7.18 -30.93 -5.64
CA LYS A 230 -7.44 -32.27 -6.22
C LYS A 230 -8.61 -32.18 -7.20
N GLY A 231 -8.46 -32.82 -8.37
CA GLY A 231 -9.53 -32.94 -9.38
C GLY A 231 -9.81 -31.69 -10.23
N LYS A 232 -9.35 -30.50 -9.84
CA LYS A 232 -9.53 -29.25 -10.61
C LYS A 232 -8.19 -28.52 -10.77
N LEU A 233 -7.99 -27.82 -11.89
CA LEU A 233 -6.83 -26.93 -12.08
C LEU A 233 -7.12 -25.57 -11.45
N THR A 234 -7.34 -25.56 -10.15
CA THR A 234 -7.55 -24.36 -9.34
C THR A 234 -6.45 -24.26 -8.30
N LEU A 235 -5.99 -23.04 -8.02
CA LEU A 235 -5.03 -22.82 -6.95
C LEU A 235 -5.70 -22.94 -5.58
N THR A 236 -4.95 -23.43 -4.61
CA THR A 236 -5.34 -23.35 -3.20
C THR A 236 -5.26 -21.90 -2.71
N ALA A 237 -5.93 -21.58 -1.59
CA ALA A 237 -5.86 -20.24 -1.01
C ALA A 237 -4.42 -19.80 -0.74
N GLU A 238 -3.64 -20.68 -0.10
CA GLU A 238 -2.23 -20.46 0.22
C GLU A 238 -1.38 -20.20 -1.05
N ALA A 239 -1.61 -20.94 -2.13
CA ALA A 239 -0.89 -20.74 -3.38
C ALA A 239 -1.26 -19.42 -4.08
N ARG A 240 -2.53 -18.97 -3.99
CA ARG A 240 -2.94 -17.65 -4.49
C ARG A 240 -2.25 -16.53 -3.71
N ASP A 241 -2.19 -16.65 -2.40
CA ASP A 241 -1.52 -15.66 -1.55
C ASP A 241 -0.01 -15.63 -1.82
N GLU A 242 0.62 -16.80 -2.04
CA GLU A 242 2.02 -16.88 -2.44
C GLU A 242 2.28 -16.16 -3.77
N ILE A 243 1.44 -16.35 -4.78
CA ILE A 243 1.55 -15.64 -6.06
C ILE A 243 1.43 -14.13 -5.86
N LYS A 244 0.40 -13.67 -5.14
CA LYS A 244 0.16 -12.25 -4.89
C LYS A 244 1.28 -11.58 -4.10
N ARG A 245 1.95 -12.31 -3.20
CA ARG A 245 3.15 -11.81 -2.50
C ARG A 245 4.37 -11.70 -3.41
N LYS A 246 4.48 -12.55 -4.42
CA LYS A 246 5.70 -12.72 -5.22
C LYS A 246 5.69 -11.94 -6.53
N TYR A 247 4.51 -11.72 -7.10
CA TYR A 247 4.32 -11.09 -8.40
C TYR A 247 3.34 -9.94 -8.26
N PHE A 248 3.64 -8.82 -8.92
CA PHE A 248 2.66 -7.74 -9.06
C PHE A 248 1.78 -8.07 -10.27
N ILE A 249 0.50 -8.30 -9.98
CA ILE A 249 -0.51 -8.63 -10.98
C ILE A 249 -1.56 -7.52 -10.91
N PRO A 250 -1.62 -6.61 -11.90
CA PRO A 250 -2.65 -5.59 -11.97
C PRO A 250 -4.03 -6.26 -11.90
N SER A 251 -4.88 -5.79 -10.99
CA SER A 251 -6.27 -6.23 -10.94
C SER A 251 -7.03 -5.45 -12.01
N PHE A 252 -7.69 -6.15 -12.93
CA PHE A 252 -8.62 -5.58 -13.90
C PHE A 252 -9.93 -5.15 -13.22
#